data_AF-A0A7Z9HDV5-F1
#
_entry.id   AF-A0A7Z9HDV5-F1
#
_cell.length_a   1.000
_cell.length_b   1.000
_cell.length_c   1.000
_cell.angle_alpha   90.00
_cell.angle_beta   90.00
_cell.angle_gamma   90.00
#
_symmetry.space_group_name_H-M   'P 1'
#
loop_
_entity.id
_entity.type
_entity.pdbx_description
1 polymer ?
#
loop_
_entity_poly.entity_id
_entity_poly.type
_entity_poly.pdbx_seq_one_letter_code
_entity_poly.pdbx_strand_id
1 'polypeptide(L)' 'MPYIDVFNGDADGICALHQLRLHNPQKSSLVTGVKRDNLLLKRIIATRD' A
#
# COMPACT_ATOMS: atom_id res chain seq x y z
N MET A 1 8.17 -4.77 -13.24
CA MET A 1 8.25 -3.77 -12.14
C MET A 1 7.62 -4.38 -10.89
N PRO A 2 8.18 -4.16 -9.69
CA PRO A 2 7.58 -4.66 -8.46
C PRO A 2 6.22 -3.98 -8.20
N TYR A 3 5.23 -4.74 -7.74
CA TYR A 3 3.95 -4.21 -7.30
C TYR A 3 4.05 -3.75 -5.84
N ILE A 4 3.42 -2.62 -5.53
CA ILE A 4 3.44 -2.02 -4.19
C ILE A 4 2.01 -1.68 -3.81
N ASP A 5 1.58 -2.19 -2.67
CA ASP A 5 0.30 -1.84 -2.06
C ASP A 5 0.50 -0.71 -1.06
N VAL A 6 -0.28 0.36 -1.21
CA VAL A 6 -0.13 1.59 -0.44
C VAL A 6 -1.48 2.02 0.10
N PHE A 7 -1.59 2.18 1.41
CA PHE A 7 -2.75 2.82 2.04
C PHE A 7 -2.31 3.54 3.33
N ASN A 8 -3.05 4.55 3.77
CA ASN A 8 -2.64 5.45 4.85
C ASN A 8 -3.16 5.04 6.23
N GLY A 9 -3.26 3.74 6.52
CA GLY A 9 -3.58 3.23 7.86
C GLY A 9 -5.03 3.35 8.30
N ASP A 10 -5.95 3.74 7.42
CA ASP A 10 -7.38 3.71 7.70
C ASP A 10 -7.98 2.31 7.54
N ALA A 11 -9.09 2.06 8.25
CA ALA A 11 -9.77 0.76 8.23
C ALA A 11 -10.35 0.46 6.84
N ASP A 12 -10.87 1.48 6.16
CA ASP A 12 -11.44 1.32 4.83
C ASP A 12 -10.38 0.94 3.80
N GLY A 13 -9.16 1.52 3.90
CA GLY A 13 -8.04 1.21 3.04
C GLY A 13 -7.56 -0.24 3.16
N ILE A 14 -7.44 -0.78 4.38
CA ILE A 14 -7.05 -2.19 4.56
C ILE A 14 -8.14 -3.15 4.10
N CYS A 15 -9.42 -2.83 4.31
CA CYS A 15 -10.53 -3.64 3.82
C CYS A 15 -10.58 -3.68 2.29
N ALA A 16 -10.44 -2.52 1.62
CA ALA A 16 -10.42 -2.43 0.17
C ALA A 16 -9.23 -3.21 -0.42
N LEU A 17 -8.03 -3.06 0.17
CA LEU A 17 -6.85 -3.81 -0.27
C LEU A 17 -7.03 -5.32 -0.09
N HIS A 18 -7.60 -5.76 1.03
CA HIS A 18 -7.84 -7.18 1.28
C HIS A 18 -8.81 -7.76 0.25
N GLN A 19 -9.93 -7.09 -0.01
CA GLN A 19 -10.89 -7.50 -1.04
C GLN A 19 -10.25 -7.55 -2.44
N LEU A 20 -9.43 -6.56 -2.78
CA LEU A 20 -8.68 -6.55 -4.04
C LEU A 20 -7.75 -7.75 -4.16
N ARG A 21 -7.03 -8.14 -3.09
CA ARG A 21 -6.07 -9.27 -3.12
C ARG A 21 -6.74 -10.64 -3.06
N LEU A 22 -7.94 -10.74 -2.47
CA LEU A 22 -8.77 -11.93 -2.58
C LEU A 22 -9.28 -12.13 -4.03
N HIS A 23 -9.71 -11.04 -4.68
CA HIS A 23 -10.22 -11.11 -6.05
C HIS A 23 -9.11 -11.22 -7.11
N ASN A 24 -8.00 -10.51 -6.90
CA ASN A 24 -6.83 -10.48 -7.77
C ASN A 24 -5.56 -10.77 -6.95
N PRO A 25 -5.23 -12.06 -6.76
CA PRO A 25 -4.03 -12.47 -6.08
C PRO A 25 -2.78 -11.87 -6.73
N GLN A 26 -1.99 -11.14 -5.95
CA GLN A 26 -0.81 -10.44 -6.45
C GLN A 26 0.28 -10.47 -5.41
N LYS A 27 1.50 -10.76 -5.86
CA LYS A 27 2.70 -10.57 -5.04
C LYS A 27 3.06 -9.09 -5.04
N SER A 28 3.02 -8.46 -3.89
CA SER A 28 3.29 -7.04 -3.69
C SER A 28 4.06 -6.79 -2.39
N SER A 29 4.76 -5.66 -2.31
CA SER A 29 5.29 -5.14 -1.05
C SER A 29 4.27 -4.20 -0.42
N LEU A 30 4.05 -4.31 0.89
CA LEU A 30 3.10 -3.46 1.61
C LEU A 30 3.80 -2.21 2.17
N VAL A 31 3.26 -1.04 1.88
CA VAL A 31 3.65 0.24 2.47
C VAL A 31 2.43 0.87 3.13
N THR A 32 2.50 1.09 4.44
CA THR A 32 1.42 1.71 5.21
C THR A 32 1.95 2.64 6.29
N GLY A 33 1.06 3.39 6.94
CA GLY A 33 1.38 4.38 7.96
C GLY A 33 0.21 4.58 8.93
N VAL A 34 0.25 5.65 9.71
CA VAL A 34 -0.87 6.06 10.56
C VAL A 34 -1.95 6.74 9.73
N LYS A 35 -3.21 6.75 10.22
CA LYS A 35 -4.32 7.46 9.58
C LYS A 35 -3.92 8.88 9.17
N ARG A 36 -4.11 9.23 7.89
CA ARG A 36 -3.71 10.51 7.27
C ARG A 36 -2.21 10.73 7.08
N ASP A 37 -1.40 9.66 7.08
CA ASP A 37 0.00 9.75 6.65
C ASP A 37 0.08 9.99 5.13
N ASN A 38 0.26 11.25 4.74
CA ASN A 38 0.31 11.67 3.33
C ASN A 38 1.72 11.58 2.72
N LEU A 39 2.74 11.20 3.50
CA LEU A 39 4.13 11.15 3.03
C LEU A 39 4.57 9.73 2.62
N LEU A 40 3.65 8.77 2.57
CA LEU A 40 3.93 7.37 2.23
C LEU A 40 4.60 7.19 0.87
N LEU A 41 4.22 7.99 -0.13
CA LEU A 41 4.82 7.91 -1.47
C LEU A 41 6.32 8.23 -1.47
N LYS A 42 6.81 9.07 -0.53
CA LYS A 42 8.25 9.35 -0.42
C LYS A 42 9.05 8.09 -0.08
N ARG A 43 8.48 7.17 0.70
CA ARG A 43 9.12 5.90 1.08
C ARG A 43 9.34 4.99 -0.13
N ILE A 44 8.47 5.09 -1.13
CA ILE A 44 8.51 4.28 -2.36
C ILE A 44 9.50 4.82 -3.37
N ILE A 45 9.52 6.16 -3.53
CA ILE A 45 10.42 6.82 -4.47
C ILE A 45 11.87 6.70 -4.00
N ALA A 46 12.13 6.77 -2.70
CA ALA A 46 13.47 6.59 -2.11
C ALA A 46 14.05 5.17 -2.28
N THR A 47 13.26 4.19 -2.75
CA THR A 47 13.74 2.82 -3.01
C THR A 47 14.12 2.58 -4.48
N ARG A 48 14.05 3.61 -5.33
CA ARG A 48 14.42 3.55 -6.75
C ARG A 48 15.72 4.32 -6.98
N ASP A 49 16.84 3.74 -6.56
CA ASP A 49 18.19 4.08 -7.00
C ASP A 49 18.70 2.98 -7.94
#